data_AF-A0A6B0U0U5-F1
#
_entry.id   AF-A0A6B0U0U5-F1
#
_cell.length_a   1.000
_cell.length_b   1.000
_cell.length_c   1.000
_cell.angle_alpha   90.00
_cell.angle_beta   90.00
_cell.angle_gamma   90.00
#
_symmetry.space_group_name_H-M   'P 1'
#
loop_
_entity.id
_entity.type
_entity.pdbx_description
1 polymer ?
#
loop_
_entity_poly.entity_id
_entity_poly.type
_entity_poly.pdbx_seq_one_letter_code
_entity_poly.pdbx_strand_id
1 'polypeptide(L)'
;MNFLLFLGASFTVAAAELRAIAFQSCGGEVTDVRVQPCTREPCSIKRGETAVIEVPFRATEHHCQVEPNRSQGSRLLRYLPREFD
;
A
#
# COMPACT_ATOMS: atom_id res chain seq x y z
N MET A 1 48.12 23.65 -5.45
CA MET A 1 46.82 24.00 -4.83
C MET A 1 45.78 23.09 -5.44
N ASN A 2 45.50 21.94 -4.81
CA ASN A 2 44.60 20.91 -5.36
C ASN A 2 43.31 20.90 -4.53
N PHE A 3 42.21 21.36 -5.12
CA PHE A 3 40.92 21.50 -4.46
C PHE A 3 40.20 20.15 -4.50
N LEU A 4 40.17 19.44 -3.37
CA LEU A 4 39.48 18.15 -3.25
C LEU A 4 37.97 18.36 -3.39
N LEU A 5 37.40 17.81 -4.47
CA LEU A 5 35.96 17.71 -4.69
C LEU A 5 35.36 16.74 -3.68
N PHE A 6 34.72 17.27 -2.63
CA PHE A 6 33.81 16.50 -1.79
C PHE A 6 32.54 16.21 -2.61
N LEU A 7 32.54 15.08 -3.33
CA LEU A 7 31.32 14.51 -3.89
C LEU A 7 30.43 14.04 -2.72
N GLY A 8 29.46 14.89 -2.36
CA GLY A 8 28.40 14.52 -1.43
C GLY A 8 27.65 13.31 -1.97
N ALA A 9 27.66 12.20 -1.21
CA ALA A 9 26.82 11.05 -1.50
C ALA A 9 25.35 11.46 -1.35
N SER A 10 24.68 11.67 -2.48
CA SER A 10 23.23 11.85 -2.50
C SER A 10 22.56 10.53 -2.15
N PHE A 11 22.07 10.40 -0.91
CA PHE A 11 21.24 9.26 -0.52
C PHE A 11 19.87 9.40 -1.19
N THR A 12 19.62 8.60 -2.23
CA THR A 12 18.29 8.52 -2.84
C THR A 12 17.39 7.71 -1.92
N VAL A 13 16.45 8.37 -1.24
CA VAL A 13 15.37 7.68 -0.53
C VAL A 13 14.45 7.05 -1.57
N ALA A 14 14.44 5.72 -1.66
CA ALA A 14 13.46 5.02 -2.48
C ALA A 14 12.08 5.21 -1.83
N ALA A 15 11.27 6.11 -2.38
CA ALA A 15 9.86 6.17 -2.04
C ALA A 15 9.23 4.84 -2.47
N ALA A 16 8.73 4.07 -1.51
CA ALA A 16 7.94 2.91 -1.85
C ALA A 16 6.62 3.40 -2.44
N GLU A 17 6.33 3.06 -3.69
CA GLU A 17 5.09 3.47 -4.35
C GLU A 17 3.97 2.45 -4.09
N LEU A 18 2.72 2.94 -4.12
CA LEU A 18 1.52 2.14 -3.93
C LEU A 18 1.22 1.37 -5.23
N ARG A 19 1.60 0.09 -5.27
CA ARG A 19 1.51 -0.75 -6.47
C ARG A 19 0.27 -1.62 -6.48
N ALA A 20 -0.41 -1.68 -7.63
CA ALA A 20 -1.46 -2.66 -7.88
C ALA A 20 -0.84 -4.06 -7.95
N ILE A 21 -1.51 -5.05 -7.35
CA ILE A 21 -1.04 -6.43 -7.27
C ILE A 21 -2.05 -7.40 -7.88
N ALA A 22 -1.57 -8.57 -8.31
CA ALA A 22 -2.48 -9.67 -8.61
C ALA A 22 -3.19 -10.15 -7.32
N PHE A 23 -4.51 -10.23 -7.35
CA PHE A 23 -5.31 -10.73 -6.23
C PHE A 23 -6.39 -11.69 -6.72
N GLN A 24 -6.78 -12.62 -5.84
CA GLN A 24 -7.95 -13.45 -6.04
C GLN A 24 -9.08 -12.89 -5.17
N SER A 25 -10.22 -12.58 -5.78
CA SER A 25 -11.40 -12.17 -5.00
C SER A 25 -12.01 -13.39 -4.31
N CYS A 26 -12.14 -13.31 -2.99
CA CYS A 26 -12.79 -14.33 -2.16
C CYS A 26 -14.26 -13.99 -1.84
N GLY A 27 -14.78 -12.88 -2.37
CA GLY A 27 -16.14 -12.40 -2.15
C GLY A 27 -16.26 -10.88 -2.31
N GLY A 28 -17.39 -10.41 -2.86
CA GLY A 28 -17.64 -9.00 -3.13
C GLY A 28 -17.04 -8.46 -4.43
N GLU A 29 -17.45 -7.25 -4.81
CA GLU A 29 -16.99 -6.53 -6.01
C GLU A 29 -15.77 -5.65 -5.68
N VAL A 30 -14.60 -6.27 -5.59
CA VAL A 30 -13.30 -5.60 -5.46
C VAL A 30 -12.76 -5.31 -6.85
N THR A 31 -12.47 -4.04 -7.13
CA THR A 31 -12.03 -3.62 -8.47
C THR A 31 -10.51 -3.62 -8.63
N ASP A 32 -9.77 -3.36 -7.54
CA ASP A 32 -8.32 -3.31 -7.54
C ASP A 32 -7.79 -3.52 -6.11
N VAL A 33 -6.53 -3.92 -5.97
CA VAL A 33 -5.84 -4.02 -4.69
C VAL A 33 -4.45 -3.44 -4.82
N ARG A 34 -4.14 -2.43 -4.01
CA ARG A 34 -2.86 -1.72 -4.05
C ARG A 34 -2.15 -1.80 -2.72
N VAL A 35 -0.84 -2.03 -2.73
CA VAL A 35 -0.04 -2.26 -1.51
C VAL A 35 1.21 -1.38 -1.50
N GLN A 36 1.55 -0.85 -0.33
CA GLN A 36 2.79 -0.13 -0.06
C GLN A 36 3.35 -0.53 1.31
N PRO A 37 4.66 -0.80 1.45
CA PRO A 37 5.65 -0.88 0.38
C PRO A 37 5.53 -2.20 -0.41
N CYS A 38 5.51 -2.13 -1.75
CA CYS A 38 5.66 -3.32 -2.58
C CYS A 38 6.52 -3.00 -3.82
N THR A 39 7.73 -3.55 -3.89
CA THR A 39 8.68 -3.32 -5.00
C THR A 39 8.70 -4.45 -6.02
N ARG A 40 8.28 -5.65 -5.63
CA ARG A 40 8.21 -6.87 -6.45
C ARG A 40 7.14 -7.80 -5.91
N GLU A 41 6.43 -8.49 -6.80
CA GLU A 41 5.46 -9.53 -6.45
C GLU A 41 6.15 -10.90 -6.35
N PRO A 42 5.85 -11.73 -5.34
CA PRO A 42 4.95 -11.47 -4.21
C PRO A 42 5.52 -10.41 -3.24
N CYS A 43 4.64 -9.52 -2.74
CA CYS A 43 5.06 -8.43 -1.87
C CYS A 43 5.69 -8.96 -0.57
N SER A 44 6.90 -8.49 -0.27
CA SER A 44 7.61 -8.81 0.97
C SER A 44 7.63 -7.59 1.89
N ILE A 45 6.80 -7.62 2.93
CA ILE A 45 6.70 -6.54 3.92
C ILE A 45 7.58 -6.90 5.11
N LYS A 46 8.48 -6.00 5.50
CA LYS A 46 9.39 -6.26 6.60
C LYS A 46 8.63 -6.23 7.93
N ARG A 47 9.06 -7.09 8.86
CA ARG A 47 8.54 -7.09 10.23
C ARG A 47 8.81 -5.74 10.89
N GLY A 48 7.84 -5.25 11.67
CA GLY A 48 7.91 -3.93 12.31
C GLY A 48 7.61 -2.75 11.38
N GLU A 49 7.51 -2.93 10.07
CA GLU A 49 7.09 -1.88 9.14
C GLU A 49 5.57 -1.88 8.96
N THR A 50 5.00 -0.68 8.77
CA THR A 50 3.56 -0.56 8.45
C THR A 50 3.36 -0.73 6.95
N ALA A 51 2.48 -1.66 6.59
CA ALA A 51 1.94 -1.77 5.26
C ALA A 51 0.64 -0.98 5.12
N VAL A 52 0.51 -0.29 4.01
CA VAL A 52 -0.71 0.38 3.58
C VAL A 52 -1.30 -0.43 2.44
N ILE A 53 -2.55 -0.86 2.60
CA ILE A 53 -3.29 -1.61 1.59
C ILE A 53 -4.54 -0.81 1.25
N GLU A 54 -4.70 -0.45 -0.02
CA GLU A 54 -5.89 0.19 -0.55
C GLU A 54 -6.71 -0.83 -1.35
N VAL A 55 -7.97 -0.98 -0.97
CA VAL A 55 -8.91 -1.87 -1.62
C VAL A 55 -10.12 -1.05 -2.06
N PRO A 56 -10.13 -0.54 -3.31
CA PRO A 56 -11.35 -0.02 -3.92
C PRO A 56 -12.37 -1.14 -4.17
N PHE A 57 -13.61 -0.88 -3.75
CA PHE A 57 -14.73 -1.80 -3.90
C PHE A 57 -15.99 -1.04 -4.33
N ARG A 58 -16.88 -1.76 -5.02
CA ARG A 58 -18.24 -1.28 -5.30
C ARG A 58 -19.18 -1.82 -4.23
N ALA A 59 -19.89 -0.92 -3.56
CA ALA A 59 -20.87 -1.30 -2.55
C ALA A 59 -22.17 -1.71 -3.26
N THR A 60 -22.51 -3.00 -3.21
CA THR A 60 -23.77 -3.54 -3.75
C THR A 60 -24.90 -3.56 -2.72
N GLU A 61 -24.60 -3.32 -1.44
CA GLU A 61 -25.58 -3.39 -0.36
C GLU A 61 -25.42 -2.20 0.59
N HIS A 62 -26.54 -1.65 1.08
CA HIS A 62 -26.65 -0.46 1.94
C HIS A 62 -26.10 -0.68 3.37
N HIS A 63 -24.95 -1.34 3.52
CA HIS A 63 -24.27 -1.46 4.80
C HIS A 63 -23.65 -0.10 5.15
N CYS A 64 -24.32 0.58 6.09
CA CYS A 64 -24.02 1.87 6.72
C CYS A 64 -22.75 2.58 6.22
N GLN A 65 -22.93 3.52 5.29
CA GLN A 65 -21.88 4.44 4.86
C GLN A 65 -21.81 5.64 5.81
N VAL A 66 -20.58 6.09 6.11
CA VAL A 66 -20.32 7.38 6.77
C VAL A 66 -20.43 8.55 5.77
N GLU A 67 -21.00 8.35 4.58
CA GLU A 67 -21.26 9.42 3.61
C GLU A 67 -22.50 9.06 2.76
N PRO A 68 -23.52 9.94 2.59
CA PRO A 68 -24.84 9.52 2.11
C PRO A 68 -24.99 9.24 0.60
N ASN A 69 -23.92 9.07 -0.20
CA ASN A 69 -24.08 9.00 -1.67
C ASN A 69 -22.95 8.32 -2.48
N ARG A 70 -22.22 7.32 -1.94
CA ARG A 70 -21.03 6.78 -2.64
C ARG A 70 -21.19 5.30 -3.00
N SER A 71 -21.62 5.00 -4.23
CA SER A 71 -21.66 3.63 -4.78
C SER A 71 -20.26 2.99 -4.96
N GLN A 72 -19.18 3.76 -4.79
CA GLN A 72 -17.78 3.32 -4.87
C GLN A 72 -17.01 3.80 -3.63
N GLY A 73 -16.34 2.89 -2.95
CA GLY A 73 -15.55 3.18 -1.74
C GLY A 73 -14.12 2.64 -1.87
N SER A 74 -13.20 3.23 -1.13
CA SER A 74 -11.83 2.71 -0.98
C SER A 74 -11.55 2.52 0.50
N ARG A 75 -11.19 1.30 0.90
CA ARG A 75 -10.79 1.02 2.29
C ARG A 75 -9.27 1.04 2.40
N LEU A 76 -8.75 1.93 3.23
CA LEU A 76 -7.35 1.97 3.62
C LEU A 76 -7.15 1.08 4.84
N LEU A 77 -6.37 0.01 4.70
CA LEU A 77 -5.97 -0.86 5.78
C LEU A 77 -4.49 -0.60 6.11
N ARG A 78 -4.21 -0.37 7.39
CA ARG A 78 -2.83 -0.35 7.90
C ARG A 78 -2.55 -1.70 8.54
N TYR A 79 -1.71 -2.50 7.91
CA TYR A 79 -1.31 -3.81 8.41
C TYR A 79 0.07 -3.72 9.07
N LEU A 80 0.14 -4.14 10.32
CA LEU A 80 1.38 -4.29 11.09
C LEU A 80 1.61 -5.79 11.28
N PRO A 81 2.62 -6.40 10.62
CA PRO A 81 2.98 -7.78 10.89
C PRO A 81 3.43 -7.88 12.36
N ARG A 82 2.65 -8.57 13.19
CA ARG A 82 2.97 -8.82 14.61
C ARG A 82 4.26 -9.64 14.71
N GLU A 83 5.14 -9.26 15.63
CA GLU A 83 6.23 -10.12 16.09
C GLU A 83 5.62 -11.43 16.61
N PHE A 84 6.01 -12.54 16.00
CA PHE A 84 5.86 -13.86 16.59
C PHE A 84 7.16 -14.09 17.35
N ASP A 85 7.06 -14.07 18.69
CA ASP A 85 8.08 -14.63 19.61
C ASP A 85 8.27 -16.12 19.34
#